data_AF-A0A0B7MC04-F1
#
_entry.id   AF-A0A0B7MC04-F1
#
_cell.length_a   1.000
_cell.length_b   1.000
_cell.length_c   1.000
_cell.angle_alpha   90.00
_cell.angle_beta   90.00
_cell.angle_gamma   90.00
#
_symmetry.space_group_name_H-M   'P 1'
#
loop_
_entity.id
_entity.type
_entity.pdbx_description
1 polymer ?
#
loop_
_entity_poly.entity_id
_entity_poly.type
_entity_poly.pdbx_seq_one_letter_code
_entity_poly.pdbx_strand_id
1 'polypeptide(L)'
;MNVLKRVLVKEVLRMAFRDINKNTTNGQRDSVHGEFGLCEDWHSVREQVQVWLNDQDNESVIRKLLDGITVGTKWNKSSQIDETLLDNLLSFLRGQLVYCIDKVVSSSYLTQEFLSERLANAGCLPMFGFPTRVRNMYTRWPRSGNPWPPSSGVIERDLEVAISQFAPGSEIVKDKAVHTACGVVELAPQGSRVVSKPGFVPDLNHGNPSPMGICEHCQAVVYLPGTNNPAPGGVVPDIQDCPICQNHAMRCLDAREPRGFISTLSPKDFEGSFDWSPRSSRPFLGIKDINAQQKQVNNVCISSFADEIISINDNGGKGGFDLQKAKVFDNNYSGVYAEDNDGQNVTVGGPSFRIALLAKRHTDILLVDIDNWPQGVFANPTTVEGRSAWYSFAFTLRMASAALLDVDASELDAGFRVTNKHGIPSGSAFLCDKLENGAGYSSWLGQEENFKNLLIQVTDDNSISIFSRWMDIKHSNACDTSCNLCLRDFYNSMYHGLLDWRLGMDMIRLACDQNAKVDLTSNWGHRENPWQNVVGCTTSRITKTMENLGYKTHINVGGLNVYIHKRPQILIERHPLWTDEHPVYQKIVMLIKEKYPKHMIIPMNPFVAIRRPADYV
;
A
#
# COMPACT_ATOMS: atom_id res chain seq x y z
N MET A 1 6.26 -13.71 16.89
CA MET A 1 5.29 -14.10 17.95
C MET A 1 3.86 -14.11 17.42
N ASN A 2 3.48 -13.16 16.55
CA ASN A 2 2.12 -13.05 16.01
C ASN A 2 1.65 -14.30 15.23
N VAL A 3 2.50 -14.91 14.40
CA VAL A 3 2.16 -16.17 13.68
C VAL A 3 1.82 -17.30 14.67
N LEU A 4 2.71 -17.56 15.64
CA LEU A 4 2.52 -18.56 16.69
C LEU A 4 1.19 -18.35 17.43
N LYS A 5 0.93 -17.11 17.87
CA LYS A 5 -0.28 -16.74 18.60
C LYS A 5 -1.56 -17.08 17.82
N ARG A 6 -1.58 -16.81 16.51
CA ARG A 6 -2.77 -17.09 15.67
C ARG A 6 -3.00 -18.58 15.47
N VAL A 7 -1.94 -19.34 15.24
CA VAL A 7 -2.02 -20.81 15.13
C VAL A 7 -2.55 -21.40 16.44
N LEU A 8 -2.04 -20.93 17.58
CA LEU A 8 -2.54 -21.31 18.91
C LEU A 8 -4.02 -20.99 19.07
N VAL A 9 -4.43 -19.74 18.82
CA VAL A 9 -5.83 -19.31 18.98
C VAL A 9 -6.76 -20.15 18.11
N LYS A 10 -6.38 -20.43 16.86
CA LYS A 10 -7.19 -21.26 15.96
C LYS A 10 -7.42 -22.64 16.54
N GLU A 11 -6.36 -23.31 16.99
CA GLU A 11 -6.46 -24.68 17.48
C GLU A 11 -7.18 -24.76 18.83
N VAL A 12 -6.92 -23.80 19.73
CA VAL A 12 -7.63 -23.67 21.01
C VAL A 12 -9.13 -23.46 20.79
N LEU A 13 -9.53 -22.54 19.90
CA LEU A 13 -10.94 -22.35 19.57
C LEU A 13 -11.54 -23.58 18.90
N ARG A 14 -10.81 -24.26 18.01
CA ARG A 14 -11.27 -25.53 17.41
C ARG A 14 -11.58 -26.58 18.48
N MET A 15 -10.73 -26.71 19.49
CA MET A 15 -10.98 -27.63 20.60
C MET A 15 -12.20 -27.21 21.42
N ALA A 16 -12.30 -25.93 21.79
CA ALA A 16 -13.44 -25.40 22.54
C ALA A 16 -14.78 -25.59 21.81
N PHE A 17 -14.86 -25.17 20.54
CA PHE A 17 -16.07 -25.32 19.72
C PHE A 17 -16.42 -26.79 19.47
N ARG A 18 -15.44 -27.67 19.31
CA ARG A 18 -15.71 -29.12 19.21
C ARG A 18 -16.36 -29.67 20.48
N ASP A 19 -15.96 -29.21 21.65
CA ASP A 19 -16.55 -29.67 22.92
C ASP A 19 -17.92 -29.05 23.19
N ILE A 20 -18.11 -27.78 22.82
CA ILE A 20 -19.39 -27.07 22.90
C ILE A 20 -20.43 -27.69 21.94
N ASN A 21 -20.03 -27.94 20.69
CA ASN A 21 -20.94 -28.40 19.63
C ASN A 21 -21.33 -29.88 19.75
N LYS A 22 -20.65 -30.69 20.58
CA LYS A 22 -21.06 -32.08 20.87
C LYS A 22 -22.51 -32.18 21.39
N ASN A 23 -23.06 -31.08 21.91
CA ASN A 23 -24.38 -31.01 22.51
C ASN A 23 -25.45 -30.35 21.61
N THR A 24 -25.13 -29.96 20.37
CA THR A 24 -26.06 -29.25 19.46
C THR A 24 -26.18 -29.96 18.10
N THR A 25 -27.41 -30.29 17.71
CA THR A 25 -27.76 -31.06 16.50
C THR A 25 -27.99 -30.23 15.24
N ASN A 26 -27.65 -28.93 15.22
CA ASN A 26 -27.85 -28.09 14.05
C ASN A 26 -26.64 -28.17 13.10
N GLY A 27 -26.91 -28.54 11.85
CA GLY A 27 -25.92 -28.73 10.78
C GLY A 27 -24.95 -27.55 10.67
N GLN A 28 -23.66 -27.88 10.66
CA GLN A 28 -22.54 -26.95 10.63
C GLN A 28 -22.64 -26.02 9.42
N ARG A 29 -22.89 -24.73 9.68
CA ARG A 29 -22.54 -23.64 8.77
C ARG A 29 -21.08 -23.31 9.03
N ASP A 30 -20.20 -23.64 8.09
CA ASP A 30 -18.75 -23.55 8.27
C ASP A 30 -18.11 -22.64 7.22
N SER A 31 -16.90 -22.14 7.53
CA SER A 31 -16.02 -21.47 6.58
C SER A 31 -14.69 -22.21 6.50
N VAL A 32 -13.92 -21.96 5.44
CA VAL A 32 -12.56 -22.53 5.27
C VAL A 32 -11.60 -22.19 6.42
N HIS A 33 -11.94 -21.23 7.29
CA HIS A 33 -11.14 -20.83 8.43
C HIS A 33 -11.45 -21.62 9.72
N GLY A 34 -12.59 -22.32 9.80
CA GLY A 34 -12.94 -23.23 10.90
C GLY A 34 -14.41 -23.18 11.36
N GLU A 35 -14.85 -24.26 12.00
CA GLU A 35 -16.24 -24.58 12.38
C GLU A 35 -16.74 -23.80 13.62
N PHE A 36 -16.71 -22.47 13.55
CA PHE A 36 -17.05 -21.58 14.68
C PHE A 36 -18.46 -20.97 14.58
N GLY A 37 -19.22 -21.30 13.54
CA GLY A 37 -20.57 -20.76 13.32
C GLY A 37 -20.59 -19.31 12.84
N LEU A 38 -21.73 -18.64 13.01
CA LEU A 38 -21.96 -17.27 12.56
C LEU A 38 -21.59 -16.24 13.63
N CYS A 39 -21.28 -15.02 13.20
CA CYS A 39 -21.00 -13.92 14.12
C CYS A 39 -22.20 -13.55 15.01
N GLU A 40 -23.42 -13.70 14.49
CA GLU A 40 -24.67 -13.43 15.24
C GLU A 40 -24.85 -14.38 16.43
N ASP A 41 -24.40 -15.63 16.28
CA ASP A 41 -24.50 -16.67 17.30
C ASP A 41 -23.45 -16.51 18.41
N TRP A 42 -22.43 -15.65 18.23
CA TRP A 42 -21.33 -15.48 19.18
C TRP A 42 -21.80 -15.22 20.61
N HIS A 43 -22.82 -14.37 20.78
CA HIS A 43 -23.37 -14.02 22.10
C HIS A 43 -23.87 -15.25 22.88
N SER A 44 -24.37 -16.26 22.18
CA SER A 44 -24.92 -17.49 22.76
C SER A 44 -23.83 -18.48 23.21
N VAL A 45 -22.65 -18.44 22.59
CA VAL A 45 -21.53 -19.36 22.87
C VAL A 45 -20.37 -18.70 23.63
N ARG A 46 -20.36 -17.37 23.73
CA ARG A 46 -19.31 -16.55 24.35
C ARG A 46 -18.92 -17.03 25.75
N GLU A 47 -19.90 -17.22 26.64
CA GLU A 47 -19.64 -17.63 28.02
C GLU A 47 -19.08 -19.06 28.09
N GLN A 48 -19.60 -19.96 27.25
CA GLN A 48 -19.12 -21.35 27.18
C GLN A 48 -17.65 -21.41 26.74
N VAL A 49 -17.25 -20.58 25.77
CA VAL A 49 -15.85 -20.44 25.36
C VAL A 49 -15.00 -19.88 26.50
N GLN A 50 -15.46 -18.85 27.21
CA GLN A 50 -14.73 -18.29 28.36
C GLN A 50 -14.53 -19.32 29.48
N VAL A 51 -15.54 -20.12 29.77
CA VAL A 51 -15.47 -21.22 30.75
C VAL A 51 -14.46 -22.26 30.30
N TRP A 52 -14.52 -22.71 29.05
CA TRP A 52 -13.57 -23.69 28.50
C TRP A 52 -12.11 -23.23 28.61
N LEU A 53 -11.84 -21.94 28.34
CA LEU A 53 -10.50 -21.34 28.44
C LEU A 53 -9.97 -21.24 29.88
N ASN A 54 -10.87 -21.06 30.85
CA ASN A 54 -10.53 -20.95 32.27
C ASN A 54 -10.43 -22.31 32.98
N ASP A 55 -10.91 -23.37 32.35
CA ASP A 55 -10.83 -24.73 32.87
C ASP A 55 -9.38 -25.19 32.97
N GLN A 56 -9.00 -25.66 34.17
CA GLN A 56 -7.65 -26.14 34.47
C GLN A 56 -7.37 -27.49 33.81
N ASP A 57 -8.41 -28.31 33.58
CA ASP A 57 -8.25 -29.62 32.96
C ASP A 57 -7.76 -29.50 31.50
N ASN A 58 -8.07 -28.37 30.85
CA ASN A 58 -7.65 -28.07 29.48
C ASN A 58 -6.21 -27.56 29.38
N GLU A 59 -5.59 -27.09 30.47
CA GLU A 59 -4.25 -26.48 30.44
C GLU A 59 -3.18 -27.48 29.96
N SER A 60 -3.27 -28.73 30.40
CA SER A 60 -2.33 -29.80 30.01
C SER A 60 -2.31 -30.02 28.50
N VAL A 61 -3.45 -29.86 27.82
CA VAL A 61 -3.57 -30.02 26.37
C VAL A 61 -3.04 -28.78 25.65
N ILE A 62 -3.33 -27.59 26.16
CA ILE A 62 -2.78 -26.32 25.62
C ILE A 62 -1.26 -26.31 25.71
N ARG A 63 -0.67 -26.78 26.82
CA ARG A 63 0.78 -26.91 26.98
C ARG A 63 1.38 -27.86 25.95
N LYS A 64 0.80 -29.04 25.75
CA LYS A 64 1.27 -30.02 24.74
C LYS A 64 1.18 -29.45 23.33
N LEU A 65 0.11 -28.73 23.01
CA LEU A 65 -0.04 -28.04 21.74
C LEU A 65 1.08 -27.03 21.54
N LEU A 66 1.32 -26.17 22.53
CA LEU A 66 2.35 -25.14 22.50
C LEU A 66 3.76 -25.72 22.35
N ASP A 67 4.06 -26.79 23.09
CA ASP A 67 5.34 -27.51 22.96
C ASP A 67 5.52 -28.01 21.52
N GLY A 68 4.50 -28.65 20.94
CA GLY A 68 4.52 -29.15 19.57
C GLY A 68 4.72 -28.05 18.50
N ILE A 69 4.02 -26.92 18.60
CA ILE A 69 4.12 -25.84 17.59
C ILE A 69 5.35 -24.95 17.77
N THR A 70 6.10 -25.09 18.85
CA THR A 70 7.33 -24.33 19.11
C THR A 70 8.62 -25.10 18.78
N VAL A 71 8.54 -26.39 18.42
CA VAL A 71 9.70 -27.20 18.02
C VAL A 71 10.48 -26.52 16.89
N GLY A 72 11.81 -26.45 17.04
CA GLY A 72 12.70 -25.82 16.05
C GLY A 72 12.71 -24.29 16.09
N THR A 73 12.01 -23.67 17.05
CA THR A 73 12.02 -22.21 17.25
C THR A 73 12.87 -21.82 18.46
N LYS A 74 13.20 -20.54 18.57
CA LYS A 74 13.92 -19.99 19.74
C LYS A 74 13.19 -20.17 21.09
N TRP A 75 11.91 -20.53 21.05
CA TRP A 75 11.05 -20.71 22.22
C TRP A 75 10.96 -22.15 22.70
N ASN A 76 11.61 -23.09 22.01
CA ASN A 76 11.77 -24.47 22.46
C ASN A 76 13.27 -24.74 22.58
N LYS A 77 13.78 -24.62 23.82
CA LYS A 77 15.21 -24.86 24.13
C LYS A 77 15.30 -26.20 24.83
N SER A 78 16.22 -27.06 24.38
CA SER A 78 16.46 -28.37 24.99
C SER A 78 15.20 -29.25 25.06
N SER A 79 14.36 -29.19 24.03
CA SER A 79 13.09 -29.95 23.94
C SER A 79 12.06 -29.60 25.01
N GLN A 80 12.12 -28.39 25.56
CA GLN A 80 11.13 -27.85 26.48
C GLN A 80 10.74 -26.42 26.08
N ILE A 81 9.46 -26.11 26.23
CA ILE A 81 8.93 -24.78 26.00
C ILE A 81 9.45 -23.77 27.03
N ASP A 82 9.68 -22.54 26.56
CA ASP A 82 9.91 -21.39 27.44
C ASP A 82 8.68 -21.13 28.33
N GLU A 83 8.82 -21.39 29.63
CA GLU A 83 7.74 -21.20 30.62
C GLU A 83 7.22 -19.75 30.66
N THR A 84 8.09 -18.76 30.40
CA THR A 84 7.67 -17.35 30.35
C THR A 84 6.75 -17.10 29.15
N LEU A 85 7.02 -17.74 28.01
CA LEU A 85 6.15 -17.66 26.85
C LEU A 85 4.80 -18.32 27.15
N LEU A 86 4.82 -19.49 27.77
CA LEU A 86 3.61 -20.24 28.11
C LEU A 86 2.69 -19.41 29.02
N ASP A 87 3.22 -18.87 30.12
CA ASP A 87 2.45 -18.06 31.08
C ASP A 87 1.80 -16.85 30.40
N ASN A 88 2.56 -16.17 29.53
CA ASN A 88 2.06 -15.02 28.77
C ASN A 88 0.92 -15.41 27.82
N LEU A 89 1.05 -16.54 27.11
CA LEU A 89 0.02 -17.01 26.19
C LEU A 89 -1.22 -17.52 26.92
N LEU A 90 -1.07 -18.24 28.03
CA LEU A 90 -2.20 -18.66 28.88
C LEU A 90 -2.94 -17.45 29.46
N SER A 91 -2.21 -16.45 29.96
CA SER A 91 -2.80 -15.20 30.44
C SER A 91 -3.59 -14.47 29.34
N PHE A 92 -3.05 -14.42 28.11
CA PHE A 92 -3.77 -13.87 26.96
C PHE A 92 -5.04 -14.67 26.64
N LEU A 93 -4.96 -16.01 26.56
CA LEU A 93 -6.09 -16.87 26.24
C LEU A 93 -7.22 -16.70 27.27
N ARG A 94 -6.88 -16.68 28.56
CA ARG A 94 -7.85 -16.59 29.67
C ARG A 94 -8.43 -15.19 29.85
N GLY A 95 -7.59 -14.16 29.75
CA GLY A 95 -7.95 -12.78 30.13
C GLY A 95 -8.32 -11.86 28.97
N GLN A 96 -7.90 -12.15 27.74
CA GLN A 96 -8.00 -11.18 26.63
C GLN A 96 -8.67 -11.73 25.38
N LEU A 97 -8.55 -13.03 25.07
CA LEU A 97 -9.02 -13.59 23.80
C LEU A 97 -10.51 -13.32 23.54
N VAL A 98 -11.38 -13.61 24.51
CA VAL A 98 -12.83 -13.40 24.37
C VAL A 98 -13.17 -11.93 24.11
N TYR A 99 -12.51 -11.01 24.81
CA TYR A 99 -12.68 -9.58 24.58
C TYR A 99 -12.19 -9.13 23.19
N CYS A 100 -11.10 -9.72 22.68
CA CYS A 100 -10.67 -9.50 21.30
C CYS A 100 -11.73 -9.98 20.30
N ILE A 101 -12.35 -11.14 20.53
CA ILE A 101 -13.44 -11.65 19.69
C ILE A 101 -14.66 -10.72 19.76
N ASP A 102 -15.04 -10.24 20.94
CA ASP A 102 -16.14 -9.27 21.12
C ASP A 102 -15.93 -8.01 20.26
N LYS A 103 -14.70 -7.46 20.25
CA LYS A 103 -14.34 -6.31 19.39
C LYS A 103 -14.48 -6.61 17.91
N VAL A 104 -14.05 -7.80 17.47
CA VAL A 104 -14.13 -8.21 16.07
C VAL A 104 -15.58 -8.41 15.64
N VAL A 105 -16.40 -9.05 16.47
CA VAL A 105 -17.83 -9.29 16.19
C VAL A 105 -18.62 -8.00 16.16
N SER A 106 -18.36 -7.06 17.09
CA SER A 106 -19.03 -5.76 17.14
C SER A 106 -18.55 -4.75 16.10
N SER A 107 -17.46 -5.05 15.38
CA SER A 107 -16.93 -4.16 14.35
C SER A 107 -17.90 -4.05 13.17
N SER A 108 -18.41 -2.85 12.92
CA SER A 108 -19.18 -2.52 11.71
C SER A 108 -18.33 -2.45 10.44
N TYR A 109 -16.99 -2.50 10.58
CA TYR A 109 -16.05 -2.49 9.47
C TYR A 109 -15.79 -3.88 8.89
N LEU A 110 -16.03 -4.93 9.68
CA LEU A 110 -15.84 -6.32 9.28
C LEU A 110 -17.19 -6.94 8.94
N THR A 111 -17.26 -7.60 7.80
CA THR A 111 -18.52 -7.82 7.09
C THR A 111 -18.78 -9.29 6.79
N GLN A 112 -17.80 -10.13 7.07
CA GLN A 112 -17.88 -11.58 6.93
C GLN A 112 -18.94 -12.14 7.88
N GLU A 113 -19.84 -12.97 7.38
CA GLU A 113 -20.95 -13.56 8.16
C GLU A 113 -20.43 -14.62 9.15
N PHE A 114 -19.46 -15.44 8.73
CA PHE A 114 -18.85 -16.50 9.54
C PHE A 114 -17.85 -15.96 10.55
N LEU A 115 -17.92 -16.45 11.79
CA LEU A 115 -17.06 -16.00 12.89
C LEU A 115 -15.57 -16.26 12.60
N SER A 116 -15.25 -17.45 12.10
CA SER A 116 -13.87 -17.83 11.75
C SER A 116 -13.30 -16.98 10.61
N GLU A 117 -14.09 -16.70 9.56
CA GLU A 117 -13.66 -15.84 8.45
C GLU A 117 -13.45 -14.39 8.92
N ARG A 118 -14.37 -13.87 9.75
CA ARG A 118 -14.26 -12.53 10.31
C ARG A 118 -13.02 -12.37 11.19
N LEU A 119 -12.77 -13.34 12.07
CA LEU A 119 -11.58 -13.36 12.92
C LEU A 119 -10.28 -13.50 12.10
N ALA A 120 -10.30 -14.24 11.01
CA ALA A 120 -9.14 -14.39 10.13
C ALA A 120 -8.83 -13.07 9.40
N ASN A 121 -9.84 -12.38 8.85
CA ASN A 121 -9.70 -11.05 8.22
C ASN A 121 -9.23 -9.98 9.21
N ALA A 122 -9.60 -10.12 10.48
CA ALA A 122 -9.15 -9.24 11.57
C ALA A 122 -7.74 -9.57 12.11
N GLY A 123 -7.03 -10.54 11.54
CA GLY A 123 -5.71 -10.94 12.02
C GLY A 123 -5.70 -11.78 13.31
N CYS A 124 -6.85 -12.23 13.81
CA CYS A 124 -6.93 -13.06 15.02
C CYS A 124 -6.65 -14.55 14.73
N LEU A 125 -6.96 -15.02 13.53
CA LEU A 125 -6.71 -16.39 13.05
C LEU A 125 -5.81 -16.35 11.81
N PRO A 126 -5.09 -17.43 11.46
CA PRO A 126 -4.40 -17.52 10.18
C PRO A 126 -5.39 -17.43 9.00
N MET A 127 -5.04 -16.69 7.96
CA MET A 127 -5.70 -16.83 6.66
C MET A 127 -5.18 -18.13 6.04
N PHE A 128 -6.06 -19.11 5.82
CA PHE A 128 -5.70 -20.32 5.09
C PHE A 128 -5.65 -19.99 3.61
N GLY A 129 -4.77 -20.65 2.85
CA GLY A 129 -4.50 -20.39 1.42
C GLY A 129 -5.65 -20.63 0.44
N PHE A 130 -6.90 -20.62 0.91
CA PHE A 130 -8.06 -20.48 0.06
C PHE A 130 -8.25 -18.99 -0.28
N PRO A 131 -8.47 -18.66 -1.56
CA PRO A 131 -8.50 -17.28 -2.02
C PRO A 131 -9.79 -16.56 -1.60
N THR A 132 -9.87 -16.10 -0.35
CA THR A 132 -11.00 -15.36 0.21
C THR A 132 -11.09 -13.92 -0.29
N ARG A 133 -9.95 -13.36 -0.71
CA ARG A 133 -9.85 -12.05 -1.37
C ARG A 133 -9.93 -12.13 -2.89
N VAL A 134 -10.05 -13.32 -3.47
CA VAL A 134 -10.35 -13.39 -4.90
C VAL A 134 -11.75 -12.89 -5.17
N ARG A 135 -11.86 -12.10 -6.22
CA ARG A 135 -13.13 -11.63 -6.76
C ARG A 135 -13.31 -12.23 -8.14
N ASN A 136 -14.54 -12.69 -8.37
CA ASN A 136 -14.97 -13.20 -9.66
C ASN A 136 -15.44 -12.04 -10.51
N MET A 137 -15.01 -12.00 -11.77
CA MET A 137 -15.71 -11.27 -12.83
C MET A 137 -16.50 -12.25 -13.69
N TYR A 138 -17.82 -12.09 -13.72
CA TYR A 138 -18.72 -12.90 -14.54
C TYR A 138 -18.72 -12.39 -15.99
N THR A 139 -18.17 -13.21 -16.88
CA THR A 139 -18.24 -13.01 -18.34
C THR A 139 -19.44 -13.68 -18.98
N ARG A 140 -20.10 -14.57 -18.23
CA ARG A 140 -21.43 -15.14 -18.56
C ARG A 140 -22.26 -15.19 -17.28
N TRP A 141 -23.56 -14.96 -17.40
CA TRP A 141 -24.47 -15.11 -16.26
C TRP A 141 -24.70 -16.60 -15.94
N PRO A 142 -24.32 -17.09 -14.75
CA PRO A 142 -24.47 -18.49 -14.40
C PRO A 142 -25.95 -18.85 -14.19
N ARG A 143 -26.38 -19.99 -14.75
CA ARG A 143 -27.76 -20.49 -14.66
C ARG A 143 -27.95 -21.65 -13.68
N SER A 144 -26.84 -22.27 -13.25
CA SER A 144 -26.84 -23.40 -12.30
C SER A 144 -26.03 -23.03 -11.07
N GLY A 145 -26.53 -23.40 -9.90
CA GLY A 145 -25.80 -23.31 -8.63
C GLY A 145 -24.74 -24.39 -8.43
N ASN A 146 -24.68 -25.41 -9.31
CA ASN A 146 -23.69 -26.50 -9.21
C ASN A 146 -23.07 -26.83 -10.59
N PRO A 147 -21.74 -27.03 -10.68
CA PRO A 147 -20.74 -26.79 -9.63
C PRO A 147 -20.55 -25.30 -9.31
N TRP A 148 -20.06 -24.98 -8.12
CA TRP A 148 -19.74 -23.61 -7.68
C TRP A 148 -18.29 -23.49 -7.17
N PRO A 149 -17.53 -22.45 -7.55
CA PRO A 149 -17.85 -21.42 -8.55
C PRO A 149 -18.06 -22.02 -9.97
N PRO A 150 -18.71 -21.29 -10.90
CA PRO A 150 -18.93 -21.78 -12.25
C PRO A 150 -17.62 -22.15 -12.97
N SER A 151 -17.58 -23.31 -13.63
CA SER A 151 -16.38 -23.81 -14.33
C SER A 151 -16.00 -23.03 -15.59
N SER A 152 -16.91 -22.19 -16.10
CA SER A 152 -16.69 -21.33 -17.27
C SER A 152 -17.42 -20.00 -17.08
N GLY A 153 -17.04 -18.99 -17.88
CA GLY A 153 -17.68 -17.68 -17.80
C GLY A 153 -17.28 -16.84 -16.58
N VAL A 154 -16.17 -17.18 -15.91
CA VAL A 154 -15.64 -16.46 -14.74
C VAL A 154 -14.15 -16.17 -14.90
N ILE A 155 -13.71 -14.98 -14.47
CA ILE A 155 -12.29 -14.63 -14.35
C ILE A 155 -12.00 -14.29 -12.89
N GLU A 156 -10.93 -14.85 -12.35
CA GLU A 156 -10.54 -14.67 -10.95
C GLU A 156 -9.33 -13.75 -10.84
N ARG A 157 -9.38 -12.79 -9.92
CA ARG A 157 -8.25 -11.94 -9.53
C ARG A 157 -8.30 -11.66 -8.05
N ASP A 158 -7.12 -11.50 -7.43
CA ASP A 158 -7.03 -10.89 -6.10
C ASP A 158 -7.70 -9.49 -6.12
N LEU A 159 -8.41 -9.15 -5.05
CA LEU A 159 -9.18 -7.92 -4.95
C LEU A 159 -8.37 -6.66 -5.27
N GLU A 160 -7.09 -6.56 -4.86
CA GLU A 160 -6.24 -5.39 -5.16
C GLU A 160 -6.01 -5.22 -6.67
N VAL A 161 -5.92 -6.33 -7.40
CA VAL A 161 -5.80 -6.32 -8.86
C VAL A 161 -7.18 -6.13 -9.51
N ALA A 162 -8.22 -6.73 -8.92
CA ALA A 162 -9.59 -6.71 -9.42
C ALA A 162 -10.17 -5.29 -9.46
N ILE A 163 -9.93 -4.47 -8.43
CA ILE A 163 -10.39 -3.07 -8.42
C ILE A 163 -9.78 -2.22 -9.55
N SER A 164 -8.74 -2.72 -10.23
CA SER A 164 -8.17 -2.15 -11.47
C SER A 164 -8.75 -2.81 -12.72
N GLN A 165 -8.51 -4.12 -12.85
CA GLN A 165 -8.75 -4.87 -14.08
C GLN A 165 -10.23 -5.11 -14.34
N PHE A 166 -11.03 -5.20 -13.26
CA PHE A 166 -12.47 -5.41 -13.33
C PHE A 166 -13.27 -4.13 -13.07
N ALA A 167 -12.61 -2.97 -12.96
CA ALA A 167 -13.29 -1.70 -12.83
C ALA A 167 -14.19 -1.42 -14.05
N PRO A 168 -15.35 -0.77 -13.89
CA PRO A 168 -16.20 -0.38 -15.01
C PRO A 168 -15.42 0.34 -16.12
N GLY A 169 -15.65 -0.08 -17.37
CA GLY A 169 -14.94 0.39 -18.56
C GLY A 169 -13.63 -0.35 -18.89
N SER A 170 -13.08 -1.16 -17.99
CA SER A 170 -11.88 -1.96 -18.26
C SER A 170 -12.18 -3.14 -19.19
N GLU A 171 -11.27 -3.43 -20.12
CA GLU A 171 -11.38 -4.55 -21.06
C GLU A 171 -10.41 -5.69 -20.73
N ILE A 172 -10.90 -6.92 -20.81
CA ILE A 172 -10.13 -8.13 -20.56
C ILE A 172 -10.33 -9.15 -21.67
N VAL A 173 -9.23 -9.72 -22.14
CA VAL A 173 -9.25 -10.80 -23.12
C VAL A 173 -9.33 -12.15 -22.41
N LYS A 174 -10.33 -12.96 -22.78
CA LYS A 174 -10.44 -14.37 -22.38
C LYS A 174 -11.08 -15.17 -23.52
N ASP A 175 -10.56 -16.37 -23.79
CA ASP A 175 -11.10 -17.28 -24.80
C ASP A 175 -11.28 -16.63 -26.19
N LYS A 176 -10.31 -15.80 -26.61
CA LYS A 176 -10.33 -14.98 -27.85
C LYS A 176 -11.48 -13.95 -27.94
N ALA A 177 -12.11 -13.63 -26.82
CA ALA A 177 -13.11 -12.60 -26.70
C ALA A 177 -12.65 -11.47 -25.78
N VAL A 178 -12.99 -10.24 -26.13
CA VAL A 178 -12.85 -9.04 -25.31
C VAL A 178 -14.12 -8.87 -24.49
N HIS A 179 -13.96 -8.83 -23.17
CA HIS A 179 -15.02 -8.59 -22.21
C HIS A 179 -14.81 -7.22 -21.54
N THR A 180 -15.81 -6.35 -21.65
CA THR A 180 -15.80 -5.04 -20.98
C THR A 180 -16.50 -5.17 -19.62
N ALA A 181 -15.80 -4.86 -18.54
CA ALA A 181 -16.38 -4.77 -17.20
C ALA A 181 -17.38 -3.59 -17.15
N CYS A 182 -18.54 -3.79 -16.52
CA CYS A 182 -19.56 -2.75 -16.43
C CYS A 182 -20.10 -2.55 -15.01
N GLY A 183 -19.85 -3.46 -14.07
CA GLY A 183 -20.46 -3.36 -12.75
C GLY A 183 -19.96 -4.35 -11.72
N VAL A 184 -20.63 -4.35 -10.57
CA VAL A 184 -20.37 -5.21 -9.41
C VAL A 184 -21.58 -6.07 -9.04
N VAL A 185 -21.30 -7.27 -8.54
CA VAL A 185 -22.30 -8.24 -8.11
C VAL A 185 -21.69 -9.29 -7.19
N GLU A 186 -22.46 -9.78 -6.22
CA GLU A 186 -22.15 -11.05 -5.53
C GLU A 186 -23.16 -12.10 -5.98
N LEU A 187 -22.69 -13.19 -6.58
CA LEU A 187 -23.54 -14.33 -6.90
C LEU A 187 -23.21 -15.47 -5.95
N ALA A 188 -24.23 -16.23 -5.55
CA ALA A 188 -24.07 -17.38 -4.67
C ALA A 188 -25.02 -18.52 -5.09
N PRO A 189 -24.66 -19.78 -4.85
CA PRO A 189 -25.54 -20.91 -5.12
C PRO A 189 -26.60 -21.03 -4.01
N GLN A 190 -27.84 -21.28 -4.39
CA GLN A 190 -28.93 -21.67 -3.48
C GLN A 190 -29.58 -22.94 -4.02
N GLY A 191 -29.06 -24.09 -3.58
CA GLY A 191 -29.40 -25.39 -4.15
C GLY A 191 -28.94 -25.49 -5.61
N SER A 192 -29.85 -25.77 -6.54
CA SER A 192 -29.56 -25.80 -7.98
C SER A 192 -29.65 -24.42 -8.66
N ARG A 193 -30.10 -23.38 -7.96
CA ARG A 193 -30.29 -22.04 -8.50
C ARG A 193 -29.15 -21.11 -8.11
N VAL A 194 -29.02 -20.00 -8.82
CA VAL A 194 -28.12 -18.90 -8.48
C VAL A 194 -28.95 -17.74 -7.96
N VAL A 195 -28.50 -17.13 -6.87
CA VAL A 195 -29.07 -15.91 -6.30
C VAL A 195 -28.05 -14.78 -6.32
N SER A 196 -28.54 -13.55 -6.35
CA SER A 196 -27.71 -12.35 -6.22
C SER A 196 -27.78 -11.79 -4.79
N LYS A 197 -26.64 -11.33 -4.31
CA LYS A 197 -26.43 -10.59 -3.06
C LYS A 197 -25.85 -9.19 -3.40
N PRO A 198 -25.85 -8.23 -2.46
CA PRO A 198 -25.18 -6.94 -2.63
C PRO A 198 -23.77 -7.03 -3.22
N GLY A 199 -23.54 -6.35 -4.34
CA GLY A 199 -22.24 -6.30 -5.01
C GLY A 199 -21.19 -5.48 -4.27
N PHE A 200 -21.59 -4.71 -3.26
CA PHE A 200 -20.71 -3.93 -2.40
C PHE A 200 -20.91 -4.25 -0.94
N VAL A 201 -19.87 -3.93 -0.19
CA VAL A 201 -19.89 -3.87 1.26
C VAL A 201 -19.32 -2.53 1.74
N PRO A 202 -20.11 -1.72 2.48
CA PRO A 202 -21.56 -1.86 2.70
C PRO A 202 -22.36 -1.71 1.39
N ASP A 203 -23.55 -2.29 1.35
CA ASP A 203 -24.44 -2.21 0.18
C ASP A 203 -24.73 -0.76 -0.23
N LEU A 204 -24.85 -0.50 -1.53
CA LEU A 204 -25.05 0.84 -2.11
C LEU A 204 -26.29 1.56 -1.57
N ASN A 205 -27.31 0.81 -1.15
CA ASN A 205 -28.53 1.36 -0.57
C ASN A 205 -28.35 1.90 0.87
N HIS A 206 -27.19 1.68 1.48
CA HIS A 206 -26.86 2.15 2.83
C HIS A 206 -25.80 3.24 2.81
N GLY A 207 -25.73 4.01 3.90
CA GLY A 207 -24.65 4.95 4.18
C GLY A 207 -23.29 4.27 4.29
N ASN A 208 -22.21 5.03 4.09
CA ASN A 208 -20.85 4.53 4.22
C ASN A 208 -20.30 4.90 5.61
N PRO A 209 -19.98 3.92 6.49
CA PRO A 209 -19.44 4.19 7.82
C PRO A 209 -17.98 4.66 7.80
N SER A 210 -17.27 4.50 6.67
CA SER A 210 -15.85 4.80 6.54
C SER A 210 -15.49 5.41 5.17
N PRO A 211 -16.00 6.62 4.84
CA PRO A 211 -15.54 7.33 3.65
C PRO A 211 -14.06 7.73 3.81
N MET A 212 -13.40 7.98 2.68
CA MET A 212 -11.96 8.25 2.63
C MET A 212 -11.67 9.61 2.01
N GLY A 213 -10.71 10.34 2.56
CA GLY A 213 -10.18 11.58 1.96
C GLY A 213 -8.83 11.31 1.29
N ILE A 214 -8.65 11.75 0.04
CA ILE A 214 -7.34 11.72 -0.65
C ILE A 214 -6.94 13.14 -1.04
N CYS A 215 -5.79 13.60 -0.56
CA CYS A 215 -5.25 14.91 -0.90
C CYS A 215 -4.37 14.87 -2.15
N GLU A 216 -4.68 15.68 -3.16
CA GLU A 216 -3.86 15.77 -4.37
C GLU A 216 -2.54 16.53 -4.15
N HIS A 217 -2.55 17.49 -3.22
CA HIS A 217 -1.40 18.33 -2.93
C HIS A 217 -0.32 17.58 -2.15
N CYS A 218 -0.67 17.00 -1.01
CA CYS A 218 0.28 16.31 -0.12
C CYS A 218 0.16 14.80 -0.12
N GLN A 219 -0.76 14.20 -0.87
CA GLN A 219 -0.92 12.74 -0.96
C GLN A 219 -1.37 12.02 0.32
N ALA A 220 -1.73 12.76 1.37
CA ALA A 220 -2.33 12.21 2.57
C ALA A 220 -3.64 11.47 2.27
N VAL A 221 -3.84 10.36 2.97
CA VAL A 221 -5.10 9.62 3.01
C VAL A 221 -5.63 9.64 4.43
N VAL A 222 -6.89 10.00 4.59
CA VAL A 222 -7.55 10.15 5.89
C VAL A 222 -8.88 9.43 5.92
N TYR A 223 -9.26 8.88 7.08
CA TYR A 223 -10.62 8.42 7.30
C TYR A 223 -11.53 9.61 7.61
N LEU A 224 -12.72 9.62 7.02
CA LEU A 224 -13.72 10.66 7.22
C LEU A 224 -14.86 10.15 8.10
N PRO A 225 -15.65 11.04 8.72
CA PRO A 225 -16.87 10.66 9.43
C PRO A 225 -17.85 9.90 8.52
N GLY A 226 -18.61 8.97 9.11
CA GLY A 226 -19.61 8.19 8.39
C GLY A 226 -20.69 9.06 7.74
N THR A 227 -21.20 8.58 6.60
CA THR A 227 -22.28 9.19 5.82
C THR A 227 -23.54 8.34 5.91
N ASN A 228 -24.71 8.98 5.94
CA ASN A 228 -26.00 8.27 5.97
C ASN A 228 -26.49 7.86 4.58
N ASN A 229 -26.07 8.58 3.54
CA ASN A 229 -26.47 8.34 2.16
C ASN A 229 -25.24 8.19 1.26
N PRO A 230 -25.31 7.36 0.21
CA PRO A 230 -24.26 7.28 -0.81
C PRO A 230 -24.06 8.62 -1.53
N ALA A 231 -22.85 8.85 -2.03
CA ALA A 231 -22.53 10.04 -2.81
C ALA A 231 -23.32 10.05 -4.14
N PRO A 232 -23.95 11.18 -4.53
CA PRO A 232 -24.74 11.25 -5.76
C PRO A 232 -23.87 11.08 -7.01
N GLY A 233 -24.36 10.33 -7.98
CA GLY A 233 -23.71 10.11 -9.27
C GLY A 233 -23.78 11.35 -10.17
N GLY A 234 -22.90 11.40 -11.16
CA GLY A 234 -22.75 12.54 -12.09
C GLY A 234 -22.11 13.78 -11.47
N VAL A 235 -21.86 13.78 -10.16
CA VAL A 235 -21.24 14.87 -9.42
C VAL A 235 -19.83 14.46 -9.02
N VAL A 236 -18.85 15.29 -9.36
CA VAL A 236 -17.47 15.10 -8.85
C VAL A 236 -17.46 15.49 -7.38
N PRO A 237 -16.87 14.69 -6.48
CA PRO A 237 -16.87 15.03 -5.06
C PRO A 237 -16.20 16.37 -4.77
N ASP A 238 -16.79 17.11 -3.83
CA ASP A 238 -16.25 18.38 -3.39
C ASP A 238 -14.83 18.22 -2.83
N ILE A 239 -14.00 19.23 -3.11
CA ILE A 239 -12.69 19.37 -2.52
C ILE A 239 -12.84 20.05 -1.16
N GLN A 240 -12.09 19.58 -0.17
CA GLN A 240 -12.04 20.11 1.18
C GLN A 240 -10.61 20.45 1.58
N ASP A 241 -10.50 21.18 2.70
CA ASP A 241 -9.21 21.46 3.31
C ASP A 241 -8.61 20.18 3.88
N CYS A 242 -7.38 19.88 3.47
CA CYS A 242 -6.66 18.72 3.96
C CYS A 242 -6.21 18.98 5.41
N PRO A 243 -6.53 18.11 6.39
CA PRO A 243 -6.10 18.31 7.77
C PRO A 243 -4.57 18.18 7.97
N ILE A 244 -3.87 17.61 6.98
CA ILE A 244 -2.42 17.38 7.03
C ILE A 244 -1.63 18.58 6.49
N CYS A 245 -2.00 19.08 5.30
CA CYS A 245 -1.28 20.17 4.64
C CYS A 245 -2.04 21.49 4.55
N GLN A 246 -3.26 21.53 5.09
CA GLN A 246 -4.14 22.71 5.15
C GLN A 246 -4.49 23.33 3.79
N ASN A 247 -4.15 22.67 2.68
CA ASN A 247 -4.54 23.09 1.34
C ASN A 247 -5.93 22.56 1.00
N HIS A 248 -6.70 23.37 0.27
CA HIS A 248 -7.99 23.01 -0.31
C HIS A 248 -7.81 22.07 -1.52
N ALA A 249 -7.45 20.81 -1.23
CA ALA A 249 -7.02 19.83 -2.23
C ALA A 249 -7.40 18.38 -1.87
N MET A 250 -8.22 18.17 -0.84
CA MET A 250 -8.65 16.83 -0.41
C MET A 250 -10.00 16.46 -1.01
N ARG A 251 -10.05 15.42 -1.85
CA ARG A 251 -11.31 14.84 -2.31
C ARG A 251 -11.87 13.88 -1.29
N CYS A 252 -13.16 13.99 -1.00
CA CYS A 252 -13.90 13.04 -0.16
C CYS A 252 -14.53 11.95 -1.03
N LEU A 253 -14.26 10.69 -0.72
CA LEU A 253 -14.64 9.53 -1.52
C LEU A 253 -15.58 8.61 -0.75
N ASP A 254 -16.71 8.26 -1.36
CA ASP A 254 -17.48 7.08 -0.97
C ASP A 254 -16.79 5.83 -1.55
N ALA A 255 -15.83 5.29 -0.81
CA ALA A 255 -15.05 4.13 -1.21
C ALA A 255 -15.63 2.85 -0.58
N ARG A 256 -15.94 1.83 -1.39
CA ARG A 256 -16.60 0.58 -0.96
C ARG A 256 -15.94 -0.66 -1.53
N GLU A 257 -15.99 -1.76 -0.80
CA GLU A 257 -15.37 -3.00 -1.22
C GLU A 257 -16.31 -3.81 -2.14
N PRO A 258 -15.91 -4.10 -3.40
CA PRO A 258 -16.69 -4.94 -4.29
C PRO A 258 -16.60 -6.42 -3.89
N ARG A 259 -17.72 -7.13 -4.00
CA ARG A 259 -17.85 -8.57 -3.70
C ARG A 259 -17.70 -9.48 -4.92
N GLY A 260 -17.80 -8.89 -6.10
CA GLY A 260 -17.57 -9.50 -7.39
C GLY A 260 -17.92 -8.49 -8.49
N PHE A 261 -17.67 -8.88 -9.73
CA PHE A 261 -17.75 -8.01 -10.90
C PHE A 261 -18.55 -8.66 -12.02
N ILE A 262 -19.10 -7.86 -12.91
CA ILE A 262 -19.85 -8.32 -14.08
C ILE A 262 -19.40 -7.54 -15.32
N SER A 263 -19.27 -8.26 -16.42
CA SER A 263 -19.08 -7.66 -17.74
C SER A 263 -20.41 -7.25 -18.38
N THR A 264 -20.38 -6.53 -19.49
CA THR A 264 -21.56 -6.22 -20.32
C THR A 264 -22.29 -7.46 -20.86
N LEU A 265 -21.76 -8.66 -20.61
CA LEU A 265 -22.24 -9.96 -21.11
C LEU A 265 -22.40 -9.99 -22.65
N SER A 266 -21.69 -9.09 -23.33
CA SER A 266 -21.75 -8.89 -24.78
C SER A 266 -20.31 -8.86 -25.32
N PRO A 267 -19.61 -10.02 -25.32
CA PRO A 267 -18.22 -10.07 -25.74
C PRO A 267 -18.04 -9.68 -27.21
N LYS A 268 -16.89 -9.07 -27.51
CA LYS A 268 -16.44 -8.79 -28.88
C LYS A 268 -15.32 -9.75 -29.26
N ASP A 269 -15.15 -10.07 -30.53
CA ASP A 269 -14.03 -10.90 -30.98
C ASP A 269 -12.69 -10.15 -30.80
N PHE A 270 -11.65 -10.88 -30.41
CA PHE A 270 -10.31 -10.31 -30.26
C PHE A 270 -9.56 -10.23 -31.59
N GLU A 271 -9.35 -9.01 -32.10
CA GLU A 271 -8.71 -8.75 -33.40
C GLU A 271 -7.19 -8.45 -33.31
N GLY A 272 -6.54 -8.73 -32.17
CA GLY A 272 -5.09 -8.58 -32.01
C GLY A 272 -4.63 -7.22 -31.46
N SER A 273 -5.52 -6.22 -31.42
CA SER A 273 -5.31 -4.95 -30.71
C SER A 273 -6.49 -4.68 -29.78
N PHE A 274 -6.20 -4.22 -28.56
CA PHE A 274 -7.21 -3.73 -27.61
C PHE A 274 -6.62 -2.61 -26.77
N ASP A 275 -7.46 -1.66 -26.36
CA ASP A 275 -7.04 -0.51 -25.56
C ASP A 275 -6.88 -0.94 -24.09
N TRP A 276 -5.76 -1.58 -23.79
CA TRP A 276 -5.43 -1.94 -22.41
C TRP A 276 -5.12 -0.68 -21.59
N SER A 277 -6.08 -0.24 -20.77
CA SER A 277 -5.90 0.89 -19.86
C SER A 277 -6.25 0.50 -18.42
N PRO A 278 -5.39 -0.25 -17.70
CA PRO A 278 -5.58 -0.44 -16.26
C PRO A 278 -5.39 0.93 -15.58
N ARG A 279 -6.50 1.54 -15.15
CA ARG A 279 -6.48 2.70 -14.28
C ARG A 279 -6.70 2.21 -12.87
N SER A 280 -5.63 1.85 -12.16
CA SER A 280 -5.70 1.71 -10.71
C SER A 280 -4.76 2.66 -10.03
N SER A 281 -5.22 3.10 -8.87
CA SER A 281 -4.38 3.73 -7.87
C SER A 281 -3.30 2.79 -7.36
N ARG A 282 -2.25 3.40 -6.85
CA ARG A 282 -1.31 2.83 -5.89
C ARG A 282 -1.95 2.34 -4.59
N PRO A 283 -1.29 1.43 -3.85
CA PRO A 283 -1.64 1.17 -2.45
C PRO A 283 -1.37 2.42 -1.61
N PHE A 284 -2.28 2.68 -0.68
CA PHE A 284 -2.18 3.71 0.35
C PHE A 284 -2.18 3.05 1.72
N LEU A 285 -1.43 3.64 2.63
CA LEU A 285 -1.42 3.19 4.02
C LEU A 285 -2.46 4.01 4.79
N GLY A 286 -3.62 3.40 5.05
CA GLY A 286 -4.70 3.98 5.83
C GLY A 286 -4.62 3.55 7.29
N ILE A 287 -3.71 4.17 8.05
CA ILE A 287 -3.56 3.86 9.49
C ILE A 287 -4.62 4.64 10.27
N LYS A 288 -5.38 3.94 11.10
CA LYS A 288 -6.39 4.55 11.98
C LYS A 288 -5.76 5.15 13.23
N ASP A 289 -4.85 4.41 13.86
CA ASP A 289 -4.13 4.84 15.07
C ASP A 289 -2.74 4.19 15.15
N ILE A 290 -1.71 4.99 15.40
CA ILE A 290 -0.38 4.46 15.75
C ILE A 290 -0.24 4.49 17.27
N ASN A 291 -0.64 3.40 17.92
CA ASN A 291 -0.24 3.12 19.29
C ASN A 291 0.97 2.17 19.35
N ALA A 292 1.79 2.16 18.30
CA ALA A 292 2.97 1.32 18.22
C ALA A 292 4.17 1.97 18.93
N GLN A 293 4.95 1.15 19.62
CA GLN A 293 6.19 1.60 20.24
C GLN A 293 7.17 2.07 19.17
N GLN A 294 7.58 3.33 19.28
CA GLN A 294 8.63 3.91 18.47
C GLN A 294 10.00 3.50 19.01
N LYS A 295 10.92 3.16 18.11
CA LYS A 295 12.30 2.82 18.43
C LYS A 295 13.23 3.69 17.59
N GLN A 296 14.20 4.31 18.22
CA GLN A 296 15.23 5.07 17.52
C GLN A 296 16.32 4.10 17.02
N VAL A 297 16.67 4.20 15.74
CA VAL A 297 17.79 3.48 15.14
C VAL A 297 18.57 4.47 14.28
N ASN A 298 19.80 4.82 14.68
CA ASN A 298 20.57 5.88 14.04
C ASN A 298 19.76 7.19 13.92
N ASN A 299 19.60 7.74 12.72
CA ASN A 299 18.81 8.95 12.45
C ASN A 299 17.38 8.64 11.97
N VAL A 300 16.86 7.45 12.26
CA VAL A 300 15.46 7.11 12.00
C VAL A 300 14.72 6.68 13.24
N CYS A 301 13.42 6.96 13.20
CA CYS A 301 12.45 6.39 14.12
C CYS A 301 11.67 5.31 13.37
N ILE A 302 11.68 4.08 13.90
CA ILE A 302 10.93 2.96 13.35
C ILE A 302 9.78 2.55 14.28
N SER A 303 8.69 2.08 13.67
CA SER A 303 7.60 1.44 14.41
C SER A 303 7.02 0.29 13.58
N SER A 304 6.79 -0.86 14.20
CA SER A 304 6.15 -2.00 13.54
C SER A 304 4.90 -2.46 14.29
N PHE A 305 3.87 -2.81 13.52
CA PHE A 305 2.56 -3.23 14.01
C PHE A 305 1.77 -3.88 12.86
N ALA A 306 0.63 -4.50 13.19
CA ALA A 306 -0.29 -5.03 12.19
C ALA A 306 -1.51 -4.11 12.06
N ASP A 307 -1.86 -3.71 10.84
CA ASP A 307 -3.00 -2.84 10.54
C ASP A 307 -3.49 -3.02 9.09
N GLU A 308 -4.52 -2.27 8.70
CA GLU A 308 -5.11 -2.28 7.37
C GLU A 308 -4.30 -1.44 6.37
N ILE A 309 -3.86 -2.09 5.28
CA ILE A 309 -3.45 -1.44 4.02
C ILE A 309 -4.67 -1.34 3.12
N ILE A 310 -4.78 -0.23 2.39
CA ILE A 310 -5.90 0.04 1.50
C ILE A 310 -5.43 0.38 0.08
N SER A 311 -6.21 0.03 -0.92
CA SER A 311 -6.02 0.49 -2.31
C SER A 311 -7.35 1.03 -2.83
N ILE A 312 -7.35 2.18 -3.52
CA ILE A 312 -8.57 2.92 -3.87
C ILE A 312 -8.57 3.33 -5.34
N ASN A 313 -9.35 2.65 -6.17
CA ASN A 313 -9.59 3.13 -7.52
C ASN A 313 -10.67 4.23 -7.53
N ASP A 314 -10.22 5.49 -7.64
CA ASP A 314 -11.07 6.68 -7.75
C ASP A 314 -11.32 7.13 -9.21
N ASN A 315 -11.08 6.24 -10.18
CA ASN A 315 -11.23 6.49 -11.61
C ASN A 315 -10.37 7.67 -12.12
N GLY A 316 -9.11 7.73 -11.69
CA GLY A 316 -8.15 8.73 -12.13
C GLY A 316 -8.45 10.13 -11.61
N GLY A 317 -8.84 10.23 -10.34
CA GLY A 317 -9.15 11.50 -9.68
C GLY A 317 -10.58 12.00 -9.82
N LYS A 318 -11.46 11.25 -10.50
CA LYS A 318 -12.88 11.60 -10.66
C LYS A 318 -13.74 11.27 -9.43
N GLY A 319 -13.17 10.58 -8.46
CA GLY A 319 -13.83 10.21 -7.22
C GLY A 319 -14.65 8.92 -7.28
N GLY A 320 -14.52 8.14 -8.36
CA GLY A 320 -15.19 6.85 -8.52
C GLY A 320 -15.90 6.66 -9.86
N PHE A 321 -16.80 5.69 -9.89
CA PHE A 321 -17.65 5.28 -11.01
C PHE A 321 -19.11 5.59 -10.72
N ASP A 322 -19.89 5.96 -11.73
CA ASP A 322 -21.30 6.31 -11.58
C ASP A 322 -22.18 5.05 -11.69
N LEU A 323 -22.48 4.44 -10.55
CA LEU A 323 -23.15 3.15 -10.47
C LEU A 323 -24.64 3.28 -10.15
N GLN A 324 -25.45 2.52 -10.88
CA GLN A 324 -26.91 2.46 -10.78
C GLN A 324 -27.36 1.01 -10.59
N LYS A 325 -28.60 0.82 -10.12
CA LYS A 325 -29.22 -0.51 -10.12
C LYS A 325 -29.29 -1.05 -11.53
N ALA A 326 -28.85 -2.29 -11.72
CA ALA A 326 -28.77 -2.92 -13.03
C ALA A 326 -29.79 -4.06 -13.18
N LYS A 327 -30.32 -4.19 -14.39
CA LYS A 327 -31.04 -5.37 -14.88
C LYS A 327 -30.09 -6.21 -15.72
N VAL A 328 -30.24 -7.52 -15.64
CA VAL A 328 -29.46 -8.47 -16.45
C VAL A 328 -30.42 -9.30 -17.28
N PHE A 329 -30.30 -9.23 -18.61
CA PHE A 329 -31.27 -9.77 -19.58
C PHE A 329 -32.71 -9.37 -19.23
N ASP A 330 -32.94 -8.08 -19.00
CA ASP A 330 -34.22 -7.47 -18.59
C ASP A 330 -34.80 -7.96 -17.24
N ASN A 331 -34.08 -8.81 -16.51
CA ASN A 331 -34.49 -9.28 -15.19
C ASN A 331 -33.89 -8.42 -14.08
N ASN A 332 -34.68 -8.16 -13.04
CA ASN A 332 -34.22 -7.44 -11.85
C ASN A 332 -33.51 -8.41 -10.89
N TYR A 333 -32.30 -8.04 -10.48
CA TYR A 333 -31.53 -8.77 -9.48
C TYR A 333 -31.18 -7.83 -8.34
N SER A 334 -31.36 -8.29 -7.10
CA SER A 334 -31.00 -7.49 -5.93
C SER A 334 -29.48 -7.38 -5.82
N GLY A 335 -28.98 -6.19 -5.51
CA GLY A 335 -27.56 -5.98 -5.25
C GLY A 335 -26.65 -5.92 -6.48
N VAL A 336 -27.21 -5.89 -7.70
CA VAL A 336 -26.42 -5.73 -8.94
C VAL A 336 -26.35 -4.24 -9.28
N TYR A 337 -25.13 -3.74 -9.44
CA TYR A 337 -24.88 -2.33 -9.77
C TYR A 337 -23.97 -2.23 -10.98
N ALA A 338 -24.27 -1.34 -11.92
CA ALA A 338 -23.47 -1.13 -13.12
C ALA A 338 -23.41 0.36 -13.50
N GLU A 339 -22.38 0.73 -14.25
CA GLU A 339 -22.30 2.02 -14.92
C GLU A 339 -23.13 1.97 -16.21
N ASP A 340 -23.67 3.11 -16.62
CA ASP A 340 -24.38 3.21 -17.89
C ASP A 340 -23.41 2.90 -19.04
N ASN A 341 -23.86 2.04 -19.96
CA ASN A 341 -23.01 1.50 -21.01
C ASN A 341 -23.86 1.15 -22.23
N ASP A 342 -23.22 1.03 -23.40
CA ASP A 342 -23.89 0.70 -24.67
C ASP A 342 -24.35 -0.76 -24.78
N GLY A 343 -24.23 -1.56 -23.72
CA GLY A 343 -24.57 -2.98 -23.69
C GLY A 343 -26.07 -3.23 -23.58
N GLN A 344 -26.59 -4.20 -24.36
CA GLN A 344 -28.01 -4.57 -24.31
C GLN A 344 -28.35 -5.55 -23.18
N ASN A 345 -27.37 -6.35 -22.75
CA ASN A 345 -27.61 -7.43 -21.78
C ASN A 345 -27.56 -6.96 -20.31
N VAL A 346 -26.91 -5.84 -20.03
CA VAL A 346 -26.84 -5.23 -18.70
C VAL A 346 -27.25 -3.77 -18.81
N THR A 347 -28.49 -3.48 -18.46
CA THR A 347 -29.07 -2.14 -18.54
C THR A 347 -29.23 -1.55 -17.15
N VAL A 348 -29.13 -0.23 -17.02
CA VAL A 348 -29.23 0.46 -15.73
C VAL A 348 -30.50 1.29 -15.63
N GLY A 349 -30.92 1.59 -14.40
CA GLY A 349 -31.96 2.58 -14.17
C GLY A 349 -32.12 2.98 -12.71
N GLY A 350 -32.66 4.18 -12.51
CA GLY A 350 -32.88 4.77 -11.18
C GLY A 350 -31.80 5.78 -10.80
N PRO A 351 -31.60 6.07 -9.50
CA PRO A 351 -30.58 7.00 -9.07
C PRO A 351 -29.18 6.43 -9.31
N SER A 352 -28.27 7.32 -9.74
CA SER A 352 -26.84 7.02 -9.87
C SER A 352 -26.09 7.46 -8.63
N PHE A 353 -25.04 6.73 -8.26
CA PHE A 353 -24.18 7.00 -7.12
C PHE A 353 -22.70 6.90 -7.51
N ARG A 354 -21.89 7.87 -7.07
CA ARG A 354 -20.45 7.96 -7.37
C ARG A 354 -19.66 7.17 -6.33
N ILE A 355 -19.10 6.02 -6.73
CA ILE A 355 -18.43 5.09 -5.80
C ILE A 355 -17.01 4.77 -6.25
N ALA A 356 -16.03 4.94 -5.36
CA ALA A 356 -14.67 4.47 -5.55
C ALA A 356 -14.53 3.00 -5.13
N LEU A 357 -13.72 2.22 -5.85
CA LEU A 357 -13.52 0.81 -5.54
C LEU A 357 -12.39 0.65 -4.51
N LEU A 358 -12.67 -0.03 -3.41
CA LEU A 358 -11.77 -0.18 -2.28
C LEU A 358 -11.31 -1.64 -2.13
N ALA A 359 -10.02 -1.84 -1.91
CA ALA A 359 -9.46 -3.11 -1.46
C ALA A 359 -8.80 -2.90 -0.10
N LYS A 360 -9.06 -3.78 0.87
CA LYS A 360 -8.43 -3.76 2.19
C LYS A 360 -7.68 -5.07 2.45
N ARG A 361 -6.54 -4.99 3.13
CA ARG A 361 -5.76 -6.13 3.64
C ARG A 361 -5.25 -5.81 5.03
N HIS A 362 -5.46 -6.68 5.99
CA HIS A 362 -4.72 -6.63 7.25
C HIS A 362 -3.35 -7.30 7.08
N THR A 363 -2.26 -6.63 7.44
CA THR A 363 -0.89 -7.16 7.31
C THR A 363 0.08 -6.50 8.28
N ASP A 364 1.28 -7.06 8.42
CA ASP A 364 2.38 -6.47 9.19
C ASP A 364 2.98 -5.29 8.41
N ILE A 365 3.15 -4.16 9.11
CA ILE A 365 3.66 -2.90 8.58
C ILE A 365 4.88 -2.46 9.39
N LEU A 366 5.88 -1.94 8.70
CA LEU A 366 7.02 -1.22 9.23
C LEU A 366 6.96 0.22 8.73
N LEU A 367 6.95 1.18 9.65
CA LEU A 367 7.14 2.59 9.34
C LEU A 367 8.59 3.01 9.62
N VAL A 368 9.11 3.89 8.78
CA VAL A 368 10.45 4.47 8.87
C VAL A 368 10.38 5.97 8.64
N ASP A 369 10.64 6.74 9.69
CA ASP A 369 10.66 8.19 9.71
C ASP A 369 12.10 8.70 9.84
N ILE A 370 12.51 9.67 9.00
CA ILE A 370 13.75 10.42 9.23
C ILE A 370 13.53 11.36 10.41
N ASP A 371 14.39 11.28 11.42
CA ASP A 371 14.25 12.02 12.68
C ASP A 371 14.80 13.44 12.56
N ASN A 372 16.08 13.57 12.17
CA ASN A 372 16.75 14.86 12.05
C ASN A 372 17.12 15.17 10.60
N TRP A 373 16.75 16.37 10.16
CA TRP A 373 17.05 16.90 8.84
C TRP A 373 18.13 17.98 8.95
N PRO A 374 19.21 17.94 8.13
CA PRO A 374 20.16 19.03 8.05
C PRO A 374 19.51 20.36 7.66
N GLN A 375 20.10 21.48 8.07
CA GLN A 375 19.57 22.81 7.78
C GLN A 375 19.39 23.02 6.26
N GLY A 376 18.15 23.32 5.85
CA GLY A 376 17.80 23.55 4.45
C GLY A 376 17.81 22.30 3.57
N VAL A 377 17.76 21.10 4.18
CA VAL A 377 17.56 19.83 3.48
C VAL A 377 16.23 19.24 3.95
N PHE A 378 15.31 18.96 3.04
CA PHE A 378 14.02 18.37 3.41
C PHE A 378 13.35 17.67 2.22
N ALA A 379 12.89 16.43 2.42
CA ALA A 379 12.06 15.73 1.44
C ALA A 379 10.59 16.14 1.56
N ASN A 380 10.25 17.32 1.05
CA ASN A 380 8.89 17.88 1.13
C ASN A 380 7.88 17.05 0.30
N PRO A 381 6.91 16.36 0.92
CA PRO A 381 5.99 15.45 0.22
C PRO A 381 4.99 16.16 -0.70
N THR A 382 4.92 17.50 -0.67
CA THR A 382 4.08 18.30 -1.60
C THR A 382 4.78 18.54 -2.95
N THR A 383 6.10 18.44 -2.98
CA THR A 383 6.91 18.61 -4.21
C THR A 383 7.08 17.29 -4.96
N VAL A 384 7.49 17.33 -6.23
CA VAL A 384 7.75 16.08 -6.99
C VAL A 384 9.04 15.43 -6.51
N GLU A 385 10.04 16.24 -6.18
CA GLU A 385 11.36 15.86 -5.69
C GLU A 385 11.27 15.16 -4.33
N GLY A 386 10.52 15.72 -3.38
CA GLY A 386 10.34 15.09 -2.08
C GLY A 386 9.54 13.79 -2.18
N ARG A 387 8.52 13.72 -3.04
CA ARG A 387 7.80 12.47 -3.34
C ARG A 387 8.72 11.42 -3.97
N SER A 388 9.56 11.84 -4.91
CA SER A 388 10.58 10.99 -5.51
C SER A 388 11.55 10.44 -4.47
N ALA A 389 12.03 11.27 -3.55
CA ALA A 389 12.93 10.85 -2.49
C ALA A 389 12.28 9.82 -1.56
N TRP A 390 11.05 10.06 -1.11
CA TRP A 390 10.32 9.12 -0.25
C TRP A 390 10.03 7.79 -0.93
N TYR A 391 9.59 7.80 -2.19
CA TYR A 391 9.40 6.56 -2.94
C TYR A 391 10.71 5.83 -3.16
N SER A 392 11.74 6.53 -3.63
CA SER A 392 13.05 5.92 -3.89
C SER A 392 13.66 5.34 -2.61
N PHE A 393 13.47 6.00 -1.48
CA PHE A 393 13.85 5.50 -0.15
C PHE A 393 13.09 4.21 0.21
N ALA A 394 11.75 4.22 0.15
CA ALA A 394 10.93 3.04 0.46
C ALA A 394 11.26 1.85 -0.45
N PHE A 395 11.43 2.08 -1.76
CA PHE A 395 11.80 1.02 -2.70
C PHE A 395 13.23 0.53 -2.50
N THR A 396 14.17 1.39 -2.05
CA THR A 396 15.53 0.98 -1.69
C THR A 396 15.51 0.08 -0.44
N LEU A 397 14.76 0.47 0.60
CA LEU A 397 14.54 -0.35 1.79
C LEU A 397 13.90 -1.70 1.45
N ARG A 398 12.94 -1.73 0.51
CA ARG A 398 12.33 -2.97 0.04
C ARG A 398 13.35 -3.90 -0.61
N MET A 399 14.16 -3.40 -1.54
CA MET A 399 15.18 -4.20 -2.20
C MET A 399 16.22 -4.73 -1.21
N ALA A 400 16.64 -3.89 -0.26
CA ALA A 400 17.57 -4.26 0.79
C ALA A 400 16.98 -5.31 1.75
N SER A 401 15.70 -5.19 2.06
CA SER A 401 14.98 -6.15 2.91
C SER A 401 14.87 -7.50 2.22
N ALA A 402 14.53 -7.51 0.92
CA ALA A 402 14.47 -8.72 0.12
C ALA A 402 15.82 -9.45 0.08
N ALA A 403 16.91 -8.70 -0.13
CA ALA A 403 18.27 -9.25 -0.11
C ALA A 403 18.70 -9.76 1.28
N LEU A 404 18.34 -9.05 2.35
CA LEU A 404 18.68 -9.44 3.73
C LEU A 404 17.93 -10.70 4.16
N LEU A 405 16.65 -10.79 3.81
CA LEU A 405 15.76 -11.89 4.20
C LEU A 405 15.85 -13.10 3.28
N ASP A 406 16.55 -12.97 2.15
CA ASP A 406 16.61 -13.96 1.06
C ASP A 406 15.23 -14.34 0.52
N VAL A 407 14.44 -13.32 0.16
CA VAL A 407 13.08 -13.45 -0.39
C VAL A 407 12.93 -12.62 -1.66
N ASP A 408 11.89 -12.89 -2.44
CA ASP A 408 11.56 -12.07 -3.60
C ASP A 408 11.08 -10.68 -3.15
N ALA A 409 11.45 -9.62 -3.90
CA ALA A 409 11.04 -8.26 -3.57
C ALA A 409 9.53 -8.02 -3.68
N SER A 410 8.78 -8.92 -4.33
CA SER A 410 7.31 -8.92 -4.38
C SER A 410 6.64 -9.44 -3.10
N GLU A 411 7.39 -10.04 -2.17
CA GLU A 411 6.90 -10.43 -0.84
C GLU A 411 6.63 -9.22 0.08
N LEU A 412 7.12 -8.03 -0.31
CA LEU A 412 6.95 -6.77 0.40
C LEU A 412 6.38 -5.71 -0.54
N ASP A 413 5.31 -5.05 -0.12
CA ASP A 413 4.87 -3.80 -0.72
C ASP A 413 5.60 -2.62 -0.05
N ALA A 414 5.83 -1.53 -0.81
CA ALA A 414 6.53 -0.36 -0.32
C ALA A 414 5.88 0.95 -0.79
N GLY A 415 5.97 1.97 0.03
CA GLY A 415 5.47 3.30 -0.29
C GLY A 415 5.82 4.31 0.80
N PHE A 416 5.12 5.44 0.79
CA PHE A 416 5.19 6.40 1.88
C PHE A 416 3.80 6.95 2.19
N ARG A 417 3.64 7.42 3.42
CA ARG A 417 2.46 8.15 3.87
C ARG A 417 2.87 9.55 4.29
N VAL A 418 1.89 10.44 4.39
CA VAL A 418 2.11 11.82 4.81
C VAL A 418 1.33 12.10 6.08
N THR A 419 2.06 12.60 7.07
CA THR A 419 1.52 13.00 8.37
C THR A 419 1.82 14.48 8.60
N ASN A 420 1.19 15.05 9.63
CA ASN A 420 1.47 16.40 10.06
C ASN A 420 2.44 16.34 11.24
N LYS A 421 3.66 16.86 11.07
CA LYS A 421 4.62 17.05 12.17
C LYS A 421 4.76 18.55 12.41
N HIS A 422 4.26 19.03 13.55
CA HIS A 422 4.37 20.43 13.98
C HIS A 422 3.87 21.46 12.93
N GLY A 423 2.79 21.15 12.21
CA GLY A 423 2.24 22.01 11.16
C GLY A 423 2.86 21.82 9.78
N ILE A 424 3.85 20.93 9.66
CA ILE A 424 4.57 20.68 8.41
C ILE A 424 4.22 19.29 7.87
N PRO A 425 3.72 19.18 6.63
CA PRO A 425 3.54 17.90 5.95
C PRO A 425 4.87 17.15 5.88
N SER A 426 4.92 15.97 6.48
CA SER A 426 6.13 15.16 6.57
C SER A 426 5.84 13.75 6.08
N GLY A 427 6.76 13.20 5.30
CA GLY A 427 6.66 11.81 4.85
C GLY A 427 7.15 10.82 5.91
N SER A 428 6.67 9.59 5.79
CA SER A 428 7.13 8.41 6.53
C SER A 428 7.08 7.24 5.54
N ALA A 429 8.23 6.60 5.30
CA ALA A 429 8.28 5.44 4.43
C ALA A 429 7.64 4.25 5.12
N PHE A 430 7.07 3.33 4.35
CA PHE A 430 6.56 2.08 4.89
C PHE A 430 6.96 0.88 4.02
N LEU A 431 7.17 -0.24 4.70
CA LEU A 431 7.16 -1.59 4.13
C LEU A 431 6.00 -2.34 4.74
N CYS A 432 5.34 -3.20 3.97
CA CYS A 432 4.36 -4.12 4.51
C CYS A 432 4.42 -5.46 3.81
N ASP A 433 4.09 -6.52 4.53
CA ASP A 433 4.11 -7.87 3.99
C ASP A 433 2.99 -8.04 2.96
N LYS A 434 3.29 -8.68 1.82
CA LYS A 434 2.33 -8.91 0.75
C LYS A 434 1.24 -9.90 1.16
N LEU A 435 1.63 -10.91 1.93
CA LEU A 435 0.71 -11.89 2.45
C LEU A 435 -0.28 -11.23 3.42
N GLU A 436 -1.54 -11.64 3.28
CA GLU A 436 -2.56 -11.35 4.28
C GLU A 436 -2.07 -11.81 5.64
N ASN A 437 -2.48 -11.07 6.66
CA ASN A 437 -2.10 -11.36 8.03
C ASN A 437 -0.59 -11.21 8.31
N GLY A 438 0.23 -10.84 7.33
CA GLY A 438 1.66 -10.67 7.52
C GLY A 438 2.42 -11.99 7.66
N ALA A 439 3.50 -12.11 6.90
CA ALA A 439 4.47 -13.19 7.00
C ALA A 439 5.39 -13.05 8.23
N GLY A 440 5.46 -11.84 8.79
CA GLY A 440 6.35 -11.47 9.88
C GLY A 440 7.59 -10.70 9.44
N TYR A 441 7.76 -10.38 8.15
CA TYR A 441 8.96 -9.71 7.65
C TYR A 441 9.06 -8.29 8.20
N SER A 442 8.01 -7.48 8.04
CA SER A 442 7.96 -6.11 8.53
C SER A 442 8.03 -6.05 10.07
N SER A 443 7.40 -7.01 10.75
CA SER A 443 7.53 -7.19 12.21
C SER A 443 8.98 -7.50 12.64
N TRP A 444 9.68 -8.33 11.88
CA TRP A 444 11.07 -8.71 12.14
C TRP A 444 12.02 -7.54 11.87
N LEU A 445 11.83 -6.83 10.76
CA LEU A 445 12.60 -5.63 10.41
C LEU A 445 12.37 -4.48 11.40
N GLY A 446 11.22 -4.42 12.07
CA GLY A 446 10.93 -3.44 13.13
C GLY A 446 11.64 -3.70 14.47
N GLN A 447 12.54 -4.67 14.55
CA GLN A 447 13.46 -4.82 15.67
C GLN A 447 14.73 -4.02 15.40
N GLU A 448 15.23 -3.30 16.41
CA GLU A 448 16.38 -2.39 16.30
C GLU A 448 17.59 -3.08 15.65
N GLU A 449 17.96 -4.25 16.14
CA GLU A 449 19.12 -5.00 15.63
C GLU A 449 18.96 -5.41 14.17
N ASN A 450 17.76 -5.87 13.79
CA ASN A 450 17.47 -6.29 12.43
C ASN A 450 17.44 -5.10 11.46
N PHE A 451 16.93 -3.95 11.92
CA PHE A 451 16.95 -2.72 11.14
C PHE A 451 18.37 -2.19 10.96
N LYS A 452 19.24 -2.28 11.97
CA LYS A 452 20.67 -1.97 11.82
C LYS A 452 21.33 -2.84 10.75
N ASN A 453 21.05 -4.15 10.77
CA ASN A 453 21.54 -5.07 9.75
C ASN A 453 21.01 -4.75 8.34
N LEU A 454 19.77 -4.28 8.23
CA LEU A 454 19.21 -3.76 6.98
C LEU A 454 19.99 -2.54 6.48
N LEU A 455 20.29 -1.58 7.35
CA LEU A 455 21.06 -0.39 6.97
C LEU A 455 22.49 -0.76 6.50
N ILE A 456 23.12 -1.78 7.09
CA ILE A 456 24.44 -2.27 6.62
C ILE A 456 24.37 -2.83 5.20
N GLN A 457 23.25 -3.42 4.77
CA GLN A 457 23.06 -3.93 3.39
C GLN A 457 22.98 -2.82 2.33
N VAL A 458 22.92 -1.55 2.75
CA VAL A 458 22.79 -0.38 1.88
C VAL A 458 23.90 0.65 2.12
N THR A 459 24.97 0.28 2.83
CA THR A 459 26.19 1.10 2.96
C THR A 459 27.39 0.46 2.24
N ASP A 460 28.49 1.21 2.15
CA ASP A 460 29.74 0.81 1.50
C ASP A 460 30.53 -0.24 2.29
N ASP A 461 30.10 -0.57 3.51
CA ASP A 461 30.82 -1.46 4.43
C ASP A 461 30.75 -2.94 4.02
N ASN A 462 29.96 -3.27 2.99
CA ASN A 462 29.79 -4.62 2.49
C ASN A 462 29.95 -4.66 0.96
N SER A 463 30.96 -5.38 0.47
CA SER A 463 31.29 -5.46 -0.96
C SER A 463 30.22 -6.17 -1.81
N ILE A 464 29.32 -6.92 -1.18
CA ILE A 464 28.21 -7.64 -1.83
C ILE A 464 26.88 -6.88 -1.65
N SER A 465 26.90 -5.72 -0.98
CA SER A 465 25.72 -4.91 -0.71
C SER A 465 25.05 -4.37 -1.97
N ILE A 466 23.78 -3.99 -1.85
CA ILE A 466 23.05 -3.32 -2.92
C ILE A 466 23.74 -2.01 -3.29
N PHE A 467 24.25 -1.29 -2.29
CA PHE A 467 25.04 -0.07 -2.49
C PHE A 467 26.24 -0.33 -3.39
N SER A 468 27.05 -1.35 -3.08
CA SER A 468 28.22 -1.71 -3.88
C SER A 468 27.87 -2.03 -5.33
N ARG A 469 26.75 -2.74 -5.56
CA ARG A 469 26.26 -3.08 -6.91
C ARG A 469 25.77 -1.86 -7.69
N TRP A 470 25.07 -0.93 -7.05
CA TRP A 470 24.56 0.28 -7.73
C TRP A 470 25.65 1.32 -7.97
N MET A 471 26.65 1.35 -7.10
CA MET A 471 27.83 2.22 -7.25
C MET A 471 28.88 1.65 -8.21
N ASP A 472 28.72 0.42 -8.71
CA ASP A 472 29.60 -0.13 -9.76
C ASP A 472 29.61 0.77 -10.99
N ILE A 473 30.80 1.00 -11.55
CA ILE A 473 31.02 1.94 -12.65
C ILE A 473 30.18 1.62 -13.90
N LYS A 474 29.84 0.34 -14.14
CA LYS A 474 28.99 -0.05 -15.26
C LYS A 474 27.55 0.43 -15.05
N HIS A 475 27.03 0.32 -13.83
CA HIS A 475 25.69 0.78 -13.52
C HIS A 475 25.63 2.30 -13.36
N SER A 476 26.51 2.89 -12.54
CA SER A 476 26.46 4.31 -12.19
C SER A 476 26.63 5.26 -13.38
N ASN A 477 27.34 4.82 -14.44
CA ASN A 477 27.48 5.58 -15.69
C ASN A 477 26.34 5.36 -16.69
N ALA A 478 25.65 4.22 -16.64
CA ALA A 478 24.58 3.88 -17.56
C ALA A 478 23.19 4.33 -17.05
N CYS A 479 23.00 4.38 -15.74
CA CYS A 479 21.70 4.61 -15.10
C CYS A 479 21.47 6.09 -14.74
N ASP A 480 20.72 6.78 -15.61
CA ASP A 480 20.40 8.21 -15.43
C ASP A 480 19.37 8.51 -14.36
N THR A 481 18.53 7.55 -13.98
CA THR A 481 17.43 7.77 -13.01
C THR A 481 17.20 6.51 -12.18
N SER A 482 16.64 5.48 -12.79
CA SER A 482 16.42 4.15 -12.24
C SER A 482 16.28 3.15 -13.40
N CYS A 483 16.59 1.87 -13.18
CA CYS A 483 16.48 0.81 -14.18
C CYS A 483 16.14 -0.54 -13.53
N ASN A 484 15.94 -1.58 -14.34
CA ASN A 484 15.61 -2.94 -13.86
C ASN A 484 16.76 -3.63 -13.12
N LEU A 485 17.97 -3.07 -13.16
CA LEU A 485 19.12 -3.54 -12.38
C LEU A 485 19.20 -2.88 -10.99
N CYS A 486 18.35 -1.89 -10.70
CA CYS A 486 18.30 -1.22 -9.41
C CYS A 486 16.90 -1.20 -8.79
N LEU A 487 16.11 -0.15 -9.07
CA LEU A 487 14.84 0.11 -8.39
C LEU A 487 13.60 -0.32 -9.16
N ARG A 488 13.68 -0.56 -10.48
CA ARG A 488 12.49 -0.82 -11.30
C ARG A 488 12.19 -2.32 -11.38
N ASP A 489 10.92 -2.65 -11.25
CA ASP A 489 10.34 -3.94 -11.61
C ASP A 489 8.99 -3.72 -12.32
N PHE A 490 8.34 -4.81 -12.72
CA PHE A 490 7.04 -4.76 -13.39
C PHE A 490 5.94 -4.18 -12.48
N TYR A 491 5.95 -4.55 -11.20
CA TYR A 491 4.90 -4.24 -10.23
C TYR A 491 4.94 -2.77 -9.78
N ASN A 492 6.09 -2.10 -9.89
CA ASN A 492 6.27 -0.70 -9.55
C ASN A 492 6.31 0.26 -10.76
N SER A 493 5.87 -0.21 -11.93
CA SER A 493 5.80 0.56 -13.19
C SER A 493 5.17 1.94 -13.06
N MET A 494 4.11 2.08 -12.27
CA MET A 494 3.46 3.37 -12.00
C MET A 494 4.38 4.41 -11.32
N TYR A 495 5.47 3.98 -10.69
CA TYR A 495 6.41 4.86 -10.00
C TYR A 495 7.67 5.13 -10.82
N HIS A 496 7.90 4.49 -11.97
CA HIS A 496 9.17 4.57 -12.70
C HIS A 496 9.61 6.01 -13.01
N GLY A 497 8.66 6.92 -13.27
CA GLY A 497 8.94 8.34 -13.47
C GLY A 497 9.46 9.07 -12.23
N LEU A 498 9.11 8.60 -11.03
CA LEU A 498 9.51 9.16 -9.74
C LEU A 498 10.75 8.49 -9.14
N LEU A 499 11.09 7.25 -9.52
CA LEU A 499 12.21 6.53 -8.90
C LEU A 499 13.57 7.09 -9.35
N ASP A 500 14.43 7.40 -8.39
CA ASP A 500 15.83 7.81 -8.58
C ASP A 500 16.75 7.12 -7.57
N TRP A 501 17.67 6.28 -8.06
CA TRP A 501 18.50 5.46 -7.17
C TRP A 501 19.45 6.31 -6.31
N ARG A 502 19.88 7.49 -6.79
CA ARG A 502 20.73 8.40 -6.03
C ARG A 502 19.95 9.05 -4.89
N LEU A 503 18.71 9.51 -5.13
CA LEU A 503 17.86 10.03 -4.06
C LEU A 503 17.52 8.98 -3.01
N GLY A 504 17.28 7.73 -3.43
CA GLY A 504 17.12 6.61 -2.51
C GLY A 504 18.35 6.45 -1.61
N MET A 505 19.56 6.50 -2.19
CA MET A 505 20.81 6.39 -1.44
C MET A 505 21.12 7.61 -0.56
N ASP A 506 20.80 8.83 -0.97
CA ASP A 506 20.94 10.01 -0.11
C ASP A 506 20.03 9.94 1.11
N MET A 507 18.79 9.45 0.94
CA MET A 507 17.88 9.20 2.06
C MET A 507 18.39 8.09 2.99
N ILE A 508 19.02 7.04 2.45
CA ILE A 508 19.68 6.00 3.25
C ILE A 508 20.88 6.56 4.03
N ARG A 509 21.72 7.38 3.39
CA ARG A 509 22.85 8.03 4.06
C ARG A 509 22.37 8.92 5.21
N LEU A 510 21.31 9.69 4.99
CA LEU A 510 20.63 10.45 6.05
C LEU A 510 20.08 9.55 7.15
N ALA A 511 19.49 8.40 6.82
CA ALA A 511 18.98 7.45 7.81
C ALA A 511 20.11 6.88 8.69
N CYS A 512 21.29 6.66 8.11
CA CYS A 512 22.46 6.15 8.82
C CYS A 512 23.15 7.22 9.68
N ASP A 513 23.24 8.47 9.21
CA ASP A 513 23.90 9.57 9.92
C ASP A 513 23.17 10.90 9.68
N GLN A 514 22.76 11.56 10.76
CA GLN A 514 22.12 12.88 10.71
C GLN A 514 23.03 13.97 10.13
N ASN A 515 24.34 13.76 10.15
CA ASN A 515 25.33 14.70 9.61
C ASN A 515 25.75 14.35 8.18
N ALA A 516 25.11 13.36 7.54
CA ALA A 516 25.42 12.99 6.17
C ALA A 516 25.27 14.20 5.24
N LYS A 517 26.34 14.53 4.51
CA LYS A 517 26.32 15.59 3.51
C LYS A 517 25.47 15.16 2.31
N VAL A 518 24.28 15.75 2.21
CA VAL A 518 23.37 15.61 1.07
C VAL A 518 23.64 16.76 0.13
N ASP A 519 24.52 16.53 -0.84
CA ASP A 519 24.92 17.51 -1.84
C ASP A 519 25.30 16.81 -3.16
N LEU A 520 25.69 17.60 -4.15
CA LEU A 520 26.03 17.09 -5.48
C LEU A 520 27.52 16.73 -5.64
N THR A 521 28.40 17.09 -4.71
CA THR A 521 29.85 17.17 -4.92
C THR A 521 30.70 16.40 -3.90
N SER A 522 30.27 16.32 -2.64
CA SER A 522 31.01 15.65 -1.58
C SER A 522 31.04 14.14 -1.80
N ASN A 523 32.23 13.56 -1.74
CA ASN A 523 32.44 12.12 -1.84
C ASN A 523 31.63 11.34 -0.79
N TRP A 524 31.22 10.13 -1.18
CA TRP A 524 30.53 9.18 -0.31
C TRP A 524 31.57 8.20 0.25
N GLY A 525 32.19 8.57 1.37
CA GLY A 525 33.31 7.82 1.93
C GLY A 525 34.49 7.81 0.96
N HIS A 526 34.85 6.63 0.47
CA HIS A 526 35.93 6.45 -0.51
C HIS A 526 35.48 6.51 -1.97
N ARG A 527 34.17 6.63 -2.22
CA ARG A 527 33.61 6.71 -3.58
C ARG A 527 33.29 8.14 -3.97
N GLU A 528 33.42 8.44 -5.26
CA GLU A 528 32.96 9.70 -5.83
C GLU A 528 31.43 9.83 -5.70
N ASN A 529 30.95 11.06 -5.57
CA ASN A 529 29.53 11.34 -5.51
C ASN A 529 28.86 10.97 -6.85
N PRO A 530 27.87 10.06 -6.88
CA PRO A 530 27.27 9.60 -8.13
C PRO A 530 26.45 10.68 -8.86
N TRP A 531 26.11 11.79 -8.19
CA TRP A 531 25.55 12.96 -8.88
C TRP A 531 26.55 13.61 -9.84
N GLN A 532 27.86 13.51 -9.59
CA GLN A 532 28.88 14.06 -10.48
C GLN A 532 28.83 13.48 -11.90
N ASN A 533 28.35 12.24 -12.08
CA ASN A 533 28.16 11.67 -13.41
C ASN A 533 27.14 12.44 -14.26
N VAL A 534 26.18 13.11 -13.61
CA VAL A 534 25.14 13.89 -14.28
C VAL A 534 25.38 15.40 -14.22
N VAL A 535 26.10 15.91 -13.21
CA VAL A 535 26.35 17.36 -13.01
C VAL A 535 27.81 17.81 -13.22
N GLY A 536 28.79 16.91 -13.08
CA GLY A 536 30.15 17.25 -12.66
C GLY A 536 31.11 17.83 -13.71
N CYS A 537 30.70 18.03 -14.97
CA CYS A 537 31.64 18.50 -16.00
C CYS A 537 30.97 19.21 -17.19
N THR A 538 31.79 19.88 -18.01
CA THR A 538 31.39 20.48 -19.30
C THR A 538 30.83 19.46 -20.29
N THR A 539 31.10 18.17 -20.07
CA THR A 539 30.60 17.08 -20.91
C THR A 539 29.40 16.34 -20.29
N SER A 540 28.92 16.77 -19.11
CA SER A 540 27.79 16.15 -18.43
C SER A 540 26.51 16.28 -19.25
N ARG A 541 25.59 15.32 -19.08
CA ARG A 541 24.34 15.26 -19.86
C ARG A 541 23.47 16.49 -19.59
N ILE A 542 23.41 16.94 -18.33
CA ILE A 542 22.65 18.13 -17.96
C ILE A 542 23.28 19.37 -18.58
N THR A 543 24.61 19.53 -18.52
CA THR A 543 25.28 20.70 -19.12
C THR A 543 25.00 20.77 -20.62
N LYS A 544 25.16 19.67 -21.36
CA LYS A 544 24.85 19.62 -22.79
C LYS A 544 23.38 19.96 -23.08
N THR A 545 22.47 19.46 -22.24
CA THR A 545 21.04 19.75 -22.37
C THR A 545 20.76 21.23 -22.19
N MET A 546 21.33 21.86 -21.15
CA MET A 546 21.16 23.29 -20.90
C MET A 546 21.78 24.16 -22.01
N GLU A 547 22.94 23.76 -22.54
CA GLU A 547 23.55 24.43 -23.70
C GLU A 547 22.65 24.40 -24.93
N ASN A 548 22.03 23.25 -25.22
CA ASN A 548 21.06 23.12 -26.31
C ASN A 548 19.80 23.97 -26.09
N LEU A 549 19.43 24.25 -24.84
CA LEU A 549 18.33 25.14 -24.47
C LEU A 549 18.72 26.63 -24.50
N GLY A 550 19.96 26.96 -24.88
CA GLY A 550 20.41 28.34 -25.06
C GLY A 550 21.07 28.96 -23.83
N TYR A 551 21.34 28.18 -22.78
CA TYR A 551 22.17 28.60 -21.66
C TYR A 551 23.65 28.57 -22.05
N LYS A 552 24.44 29.51 -21.52
CA LYS A 552 25.90 29.45 -21.66
C LYS A 552 26.48 28.39 -20.74
N THR A 553 27.61 27.81 -21.15
CA THR A 553 28.40 26.85 -20.37
C THR A 553 28.60 27.35 -18.94
N HIS A 554 28.39 26.44 -17.98
CA HIS A 554 28.21 26.75 -16.57
C HIS A 554 29.42 27.47 -15.94
N ILE A 555 29.14 28.31 -14.96
CA ILE A 555 30.17 28.84 -14.05
C ILE A 555 29.97 28.14 -12.71
N ASN A 556 31.03 27.57 -12.14
CA ASN A 556 30.98 27.07 -10.78
C ASN A 556 31.16 28.24 -9.80
N VAL A 557 30.14 28.52 -8.99
CA VAL A 557 30.17 29.58 -7.98
C VAL A 557 29.95 28.96 -6.63
N GLY A 558 31.01 28.89 -5.83
CA GLY A 558 30.98 28.32 -4.48
C GLY A 558 30.48 26.87 -4.43
N GLY A 559 30.85 26.06 -5.42
CA GLY A 559 30.52 24.64 -5.50
C GLY A 559 29.22 24.32 -6.25
N LEU A 560 28.43 25.32 -6.66
CA LEU A 560 27.20 25.13 -7.44
C LEU A 560 27.39 25.55 -8.90
N ASN A 561 26.80 24.79 -9.81
CA ASN A 561 26.78 25.15 -11.23
C ASN A 561 25.71 26.22 -11.48
N VAL A 562 26.09 27.26 -12.21
CA VAL A 562 25.21 28.38 -12.56
C VAL A 562 25.13 28.49 -14.09
N TYR A 563 23.90 28.47 -14.62
CA TYR A 563 23.62 28.57 -16.05
C TYR A 563 22.97 29.92 -16.36
N ILE A 564 23.55 30.66 -17.30
CA ILE A 564 23.07 32.01 -17.66
C ILE A 564 22.45 31.97 -19.05
N HIS A 565 21.16 32.33 -19.14
CA HIS A 565 20.45 32.36 -20.41
C HIS A 565 20.75 33.64 -21.21
N LYS A 566 20.35 33.67 -22.49
CA LYS A 566 20.34 34.90 -23.29
C LYS A 566 19.26 35.90 -22.83
N ARG A 567 18.14 35.39 -22.29
CA ARG A 567 17.09 36.19 -21.63
C ARG A 567 17.55 36.51 -20.19
N PRO A 568 16.93 37.49 -19.49
CA PRO A 568 17.30 37.85 -18.11
C PRO A 568 16.88 36.76 -17.10
N GLN A 569 17.47 35.56 -17.21
CA GLN A 569 17.16 34.36 -16.45
C GLN A 569 18.47 33.62 -16.14
N ILE A 570 18.60 33.16 -14.90
CA ILE A 570 19.75 32.42 -14.39
C ILE A 570 19.23 31.20 -13.63
N LEU A 571 19.76 30.02 -13.95
CA LEU A 571 19.52 28.81 -13.18
C LEU A 571 20.67 28.57 -12.21
N ILE A 572 20.35 28.22 -10.97
CA ILE A 572 21.34 27.77 -9.99
C ILE A 572 21.04 26.31 -9.68
N GLU A 573 21.98 25.43 -10.01
CA GLU A 573 21.87 23.99 -9.76
C GLU A 573 22.10 23.69 -8.29
N ARG A 574 21.11 23.09 -7.64
CA ARG A 574 21.16 22.60 -6.26
C ARG A 574 20.69 21.15 -6.18
N HIS A 575 21.04 20.49 -5.08
CA HIS A 575 20.56 19.14 -4.81
C HIS A 575 19.01 19.11 -4.75
N PRO A 576 18.32 18.06 -5.23
CA PRO A 576 16.85 18.02 -5.25
C PRO A 576 16.19 18.13 -3.87
N LEU A 577 16.89 17.75 -2.80
CA LEU A 577 16.44 17.88 -1.41
C LEU A 577 16.77 19.22 -0.75
N TRP A 578 17.48 20.13 -1.42
CA TRP A 578 17.77 21.44 -0.86
C TRP A 578 16.56 22.36 -0.98
N THR A 579 16.18 22.96 0.14
CA THR A 579 15.14 23.98 0.20
C THR A 579 15.70 25.36 -0.19
N ASP A 580 14.82 26.35 -0.34
CA ASP A 580 15.25 27.72 -0.59
C ASP A 580 16.07 28.28 0.57
N GLU A 581 15.89 27.78 1.78
CA GLU A 581 16.60 28.20 3.00
C GLU A 581 18.00 27.58 3.14
N HIS A 582 18.44 26.73 2.21
CA HIS A 582 19.77 26.10 2.30
C HIS A 582 20.90 27.14 2.33
N PRO A 583 21.79 27.14 3.35
CA PRO A 583 22.75 28.23 3.57
C PRO A 583 23.68 28.48 2.37
N VAL A 584 24.17 27.40 1.74
CA VAL A 584 25.02 27.50 0.55
C VAL A 584 24.23 28.11 -0.60
N TYR A 585 22.99 27.67 -0.82
CA TYR A 585 22.15 28.16 -1.91
C TYR A 585 21.84 29.66 -1.74
N GLN A 586 21.43 30.08 -0.55
CA GLN A 586 21.17 31.49 -0.23
C GLN A 586 22.40 32.38 -0.47
N LYS A 587 23.58 31.93 -0.04
CA LYS A 587 24.84 32.65 -0.28
C LYS A 587 25.10 32.84 -1.78
N ILE A 588 24.90 31.80 -2.60
CA ILE A 588 25.11 31.90 -4.05
C ILE A 588 24.03 32.79 -4.69
N VAL A 589 22.77 32.67 -4.28
CA VAL A 589 21.69 33.55 -4.74
C VAL A 589 22.03 35.02 -4.48
N MET A 590 22.52 35.38 -3.29
CA MET A 590 22.93 36.76 -2.98
C MET A 590 24.04 37.25 -3.90
N LEU A 591 25.10 36.46 -4.09
CA LEU A 591 26.22 36.80 -4.98
C LEU A 591 25.78 36.99 -6.44
N ILE A 592 24.87 36.13 -6.92
CA ILE A 592 24.34 36.23 -8.29
C ILE A 592 23.41 37.44 -8.43
N LYS A 593 22.57 37.75 -7.43
CA LYS A 593 21.70 38.94 -7.44
C LYS A 593 22.52 40.24 -7.49
N GLU A 594 23.62 40.30 -6.76
CA GLU A 594 24.53 41.45 -6.77
C GLU A 594 25.14 41.67 -8.17
N LYS A 595 25.59 40.59 -8.81
CA LYS A 595 26.22 40.63 -10.14
C LYS A 595 25.21 40.84 -11.28
N TYR A 596 23.99 40.30 -11.14
CA TYR A 596 22.96 40.28 -12.18
C TYR A 596 21.60 40.76 -11.63
N PRO A 597 21.47 42.02 -11.20
CA PRO A 597 20.29 42.51 -10.47
C PRO A 597 18.99 42.50 -11.27
N LYS A 598 19.09 42.48 -12.61
CA LYS A 598 17.94 42.45 -13.52
C LYS A 598 17.53 41.03 -13.94
N HIS A 599 18.27 39.99 -13.54
CA HIS A 599 17.98 38.62 -13.95
C HIS A 599 17.10 37.90 -12.92
N MET A 600 16.13 37.13 -13.41
CA MET A 600 15.34 36.21 -12.60
C MET A 600 16.18 34.98 -12.26
N ILE A 601 16.34 34.69 -10.97
CA ILE A 601 17.06 33.49 -10.51
C ILE A 601 16.04 32.39 -10.24
N ILE A 602 16.25 31.23 -10.83
CA ILE A 602 15.38 30.07 -10.71
C ILE A 602 16.20 28.89 -10.16
N PRO A 603 15.74 28.21 -9.10
CA PRO A 603 16.38 26.98 -8.65
C PRO A 603 16.23 25.90 -9.72
N MET A 604 17.33 25.20 -10.02
CA MET A 604 17.32 24.00 -10.85
C MET A 604 17.87 22.83 -10.03
N ASN A 605 17.37 21.63 -10.28
CA ASN A 605 17.94 20.41 -9.71
C ASN A 605 18.09 19.32 -10.78
N PRO A 606 19.06 18.41 -10.63
CA PRO A 606 19.34 17.37 -11.62
C PRO A 606 18.18 16.38 -11.80
N PHE A 607 17.37 16.16 -10.77
CA PHE A 607 16.23 15.25 -10.84
C PHE A 607 15.19 15.72 -11.87
N VAL A 608 14.80 17.00 -11.84
CA VAL A 608 13.87 17.59 -12.80
C VAL A 608 14.56 17.84 -14.14
N ALA A 609 15.80 18.32 -14.15
CA ALA A 609 16.52 18.65 -15.39
C ALA A 609 16.68 17.46 -16.34
N ILE A 610 16.89 16.25 -15.81
CA ILE A 610 16.99 15.02 -16.63
C ILE A 610 15.63 14.61 -17.22
N ARG A 611 14.53 14.87 -16.51
CA ARG A 611 13.19 14.35 -16.85
C ARG A 611 12.34 15.35 -17.64
N ARG A 612 12.42 16.63 -17.28
CA ARG A 612 11.64 17.74 -17.84
C ARG A 612 12.53 18.96 -18.06
N PRO A 613 13.54 18.86 -18.94
CA PRO A 613 14.44 19.99 -19.22
C PRO A 613 13.69 21.21 -19.78
N ALA A 614 12.54 20.98 -20.44
CA ALA A 614 11.69 22.05 -20.97
C ALA A 614 11.03 22.93 -19.90
N ASP A 615 10.96 22.48 -18.64
CA ASP A 615 10.45 23.30 -17.52
C ASP A 615 11.37 24.53 -17.25
N TYR A 616 12.58 24.54 -17.81
CA TYR A 616 13.59 25.58 -17.63
C TYR A 616 13.80 26.46 -18.88
N VAL A 617 12.79 26.65 -19.74
CA VAL A 617 12.92 27.42 -21.00
C VAL A 617 12.08 28.70 -21.01
#